data_AF-A0A0C3RPE7-F1
#
_entry.id   AF-A0A0C3RPE7-F1
#
_cell.length_a   1.000
_cell.length_b   1.000
_cell.length_c   1.000
_cell.angle_alpha   90.00
_cell.angle_beta   90.00
_cell.angle_gamma   90.00
#
_symmetry.space_group_name_H-M   'P 1'
#
loop_
_entity.id
_entity.type
_entity.pdbx_description
1 polymer ?
#
loop_
_entity_poly.entity_id
_entity_poly.type
_entity_poly.pdbx_seq_one_letter_code
_entity_poly.pdbx_strand_id
1 'polypeptide(L)'
;MTDRTWVIVAFLGWLAINGADAVWIYFYVMAEVLPVPHNAIDRSTHTRDGYMAMMIIFGFVWSSVNFIAACGYFALVHDTDYRRRFSGQTLRWLTTIFVAVPVWAFMIVMPFAGGWIVTPLVKQHAWKHWCDSYPMFVILDGTSYYDASYVVPRAYFYINSPSASEPTQLFTYELSNPGDGDTWLFGLRSFDEPQFSIPLDSYPTLQQIYYNYNTLTVAGNCTIPDSIASNTSTTTIPCVSGTFDPGARLTLSLNSSVPLNSTLSTAYPSGVEVDAEGNLGHLVLKTTVTKPRDATELKVCVAGALGREAGTVAAEVLAPLGVALLRQDDFARYATQPNDAA
;
A
#
# COMPACT_ATOMS: atom_id res chain seq x y z
N MET A 1 9.76 12.95 49.39
CA MET A 1 10.35 12.81 48.04
C MET A 1 11.05 14.11 47.70
N THR A 2 12.36 14.07 47.47
CA THR A 2 13.21 15.24 47.22
C THR A 2 12.99 15.81 45.81
N ASP A 3 13.20 17.12 45.60
CA ASP A 3 13.06 17.83 44.31
C ASP A 3 13.66 17.10 43.10
N ARG A 4 14.77 16.38 43.28
CA ARG A 4 15.41 15.58 42.23
C ARG A 4 14.52 14.48 41.65
N THR A 5 13.66 13.88 42.47
CA THR A 5 12.75 12.81 42.02
C THR A 5 11.71 13.37 41.06
N TRP A 6 11.18 14.58 41.33
CA TRP A 6 10.21 15.23 40.45
C TRP A 6 10.80 15.63 39.10
N VAL A 7 12.05 16.10 39.08
CA VAL A 7 12.74 16.42 37.82
C VAL A 7 12.93 15.17 36.95
N ILE A 8 13.33 14.04 37.55
CA ILE A 8 13.50 12.78 36.82
C ILE A 8 12.15 12.29 36.28
N VAL A 9 11.08 12.34 37.08
CA VAL A 9 9.74 11.94 36.64
C VAL A 9 9.23 12.84 35.52
N ALA A 10 9.42 14.15 35.61
CA ALA A 10 9.04 15.10 34.56
C ALA A 10 9.82 14.85 33.25
N PHE A 11 11.13 14.58 33.34
CA PHE A 11 11.96 14.25 32.19
C PHE A 11 11.55 12.94 31.52
N LEU A 12 11.28 11.88 32.31
CA LEU A 12 10.80 10.61 31.78
C LEU A 12 9.41 10.75 31.15
N GLY A 13 8.51 11.54 31.75
CA GLY A 13 7.21 11.84 31.18
C GLY A 13 7.33 12.60 29.84
N TRP A 14 8.21 13.60 29.78
CA TRP A 14 8.49 14.32 28.53
C TRP A 14 9.07 13.41 27.44
N LEU A 15 10.00 12.51 27.77
CA LEU A 15 10.52 11.51 26.83
C LEU A 15 9.43 10.54 26.36
N ALA A 16 8.58 10.07 27.26
CA ALA A 16 7.49 9.15 26.94
C ALA A 16 6.49 9.78 25.96
N ILE A 17 6.16 11.06 26.14
CA ILE A 17 5.23 11.77 25.24
C ILE A 17 5.88 12.00 23.86
N ASN A 18 7.16 12.38 23.78
CA ASN A 18 7.86 12.44 22.49
C ASN A 18 7.94 11.08 21.79
N GLY A 19 8.11 9.99 22.55
CA GLY A 19 8.04 8.64 22.01
C GLY A 19 6.65 8.27 21.49
N ALA A 20 5.60 8.63 22.24
CA ALA A 20 4.21 8.40 21.83
C ALA A 20 3.85 9.20 20.57
N ASP A 21 4.31 10.45 20.47
CA ASP A 21 4.17 11.30 19.28
C ASP A 21 4.84 10.68 18.05
N ALA A 22 6.07 10.19 18.19
CA ALA A 22 6.77 9.49 17.10
C ALA A 22 6.01 8.23 16.64
N VAL A 23 5.45 7.46 17.57
CA VAL A 23 4.59 6.30 17.28
C VAL A 23 3.32 6.74 16.56
N TRP A 24 2.71 7.85 16.96
CA TRP A 24 1.52 8.40 16.34
C TRP A 24 1.78 8.81 14.88
N ILE A 25 2.88 9.55 14.63
CA ILE A 25 3.32 9.91 13.27
C ILE A 25 3.60 8.66 12.44
N TYR A 26 4.24 7.64 13.01
CA TYR A 26 4.49 6.37 12.32
C TYR A 26 3.18 5.72 11.84
N PHE A 27 2.16 5.61 12.70
CA PHE A 27 0.87 5.05 12.29
C PHE A 27 0.16 5.89 11.23
N TYR A 28 0.25 7.22 11.31
CA TYR A 28 -0.25 8.12 10.27
C TYR A 28 0.40 7.83 8.91
N VAL A 29 1.74 7.81 8.87
CA VAL A 29 2.51 7.57 7.65
C VAL A 29 2.20 6.20 7.07
N MET A 30 2.12 5.16 7.92
CA MET A 30 1.84 3.80 7.47
C MET A 30 0.42 3.65 6.91
N ALA A 31 -0.58 4.31 7.52
CA ALA A 31 -1.94 4.34 7.00
C ALA A 31 -2.04 5.05 5.63
N GLU A 32 -1.21 6.06 5.41
CA GLU A 32 -1.11 6.78 4.13
C GLU A 32 -0.38 5.98 3.04
N VAL A 33 0.61 5.17 3.41
CA VAL A 33 1.45 4.39 2.48
C VAL A 33 0.80 3.07 2.07
N LEU A 34 0.04 2.46 2.97
CA LEU A 34 -0.68 1.20 2.76
C LEU A 34 -2.19 1.44 2.81
N PRO A 35 -2.78 2.18 1.84
CA PRO A 35 -4.21 2.40 1.83
C PRO A 35 -4.92 1.06 1.67
N VAL A 36 -5.78 0.72 2.63
CA VAL A 36 -6.81 -0.30 2.40
C VAL A 36 -7.61 0.18 1.19
N PRO A 37 -7.78 -0.63 0.13
CA PRO A 37 -8.53 -0.21 -1.05
C PRO A 37 -9.91 0.28 -0.62
N HIS A 38 -10.16 1.58 -0.82
CA HIS A 38 -11.37 2.24 -0.35
C HIS A 38 -12.56 1.70 -1.14
N ASN A 39 -13.41 0.92 -0.49
CA ASN A 39 -14.69 0.49 -1.00
C ASN A 39 -15.72 1.63 -0.88
N ALA A 40 -16.73 1.63 -1.75
CA ALA A 40 -17.76 2.67 -1.83
C ALA A 40 -18.54 2.89 -0.50
N ILE A 41 -18.47 1.95 0.43
CA ILE A 41 -19.16 1.98 1.73
C ILE A 41 -18.29 2.65 2.82
N ASP A 42 -16.96 2.57 2.72
CA ASP A 42 -16.02 3.19 3.67
C ASP A 42 -15.46 4.54 3.16
N ARG A 43 -16.26 5.21 2.30
CA ARG A 43 -15.98 6.52 1.71
C ARG A 43 -15.79 7.64 2.74
N SER A 44 -16.16 7.45 4.01
CA SER A 44 -16.13 8.51 5.00
C SER A 44 -14.70 8.86 5.40
N THR A 45 -14.16 9.92 4.81
CA THR A 45 -12.88 10.53 5.20
C THR A 45 -12.91 11.13 6.60
N HIS A 46 -14.09 11.30 7.21
CA HIS A 46 -14.27 11.99 8.49
C HIS A 46 -13.36 11.48 9.63
N THR A 47 -13.16 10.17 9.74
CA THR A 47 -12.26 9.60 10.76
C THR A 47 -10.79 9.93 10.47
N ARG A 48 -10.40 9.93 9.18
CA ARG A 48 -9.06 10.32 8.73
C ARG A 48 -8.82 11.82 8.91
N ASP A 49 -9.80 12.64 8.55
CA ASP A 49 -9.72 14.10 8.65
C ASP A 49 -9.67 14.53 10.13
N GLY A 50 -10.46 13.88 10.99
CA GLY A 50 -10.40 14.07 12.45
C GLY A 50 -9.05 13.64 13.04
N TYR A 51 -8.51 12.51 12.59
CA TYR A 51 -7.19 12.03 13.00
C TYR A 51 -6.07 13.00 12.59
N MET A 52 -6.12 13.51 11.35
CA MET A 52 -5.19 14.52 10.85
C MET A 52 -5.31 15.84 11.64
N ALA A 53 -6.53 16.32 11.89
CA ALA A 53 -6.75 17.52 12.69
C ALA A 53 -6.21 17.38 14.12
N MET A 54 -6.43 16.23 14.76
CA MET A 54 -5.89 15.94 16.10
C MET A 54 -4.36 15.89 16.11
N MET A 55 -3.75 15.28 15.10
CA MET A 55 -2.28 15.27 14.95
C MET A 55 -1.72 16.71 14.84
N ILE A 56 -2.39 17.59 14.10
CA ILE A 56 -1.95 18.99 13.94
C ILE A 56 -2.09 19.76 15.27
N ILE A 57 -3.24 19.65 15.94
CA ILE A 57 -3.50 20.35 17.20
C ILE A 57 -2.51 19.88 18.27
N PHE A 58 -2.39 18.56 18.44
CA PHE A 58 -1.45 17.96 19.39
C PHE A 58 0.00 18.33 19.04
N GLY A 59 0.38 18.16 17.77
CA GLY A 59 1.70 18.48 17.26
C GLY A 59 2.10 19.93 17.48
N PHE A 60 1.18 20.88 17.27
CA PHE A 60 1.41 22.30 17.53
C PHE A 60 1.66 22.59 19.02
N VAL A 61 0.80 22.05 19.90
CA VAL A 61 0.93 22.21 21.35
C VAL A 61 2.23 21.60 21.83
N TRP A 62 2.56 20.38 21.39
CA TRP A 62 3.76 19.67 21.81
C TRP A 62 5.04 20.31 21.27
N SER A 63 5.03 20.81 20.04
CA SER A 63 6.12 21.60 19.46
C SER A 63 6.40 22.86 20.28
N SER A 64 5.36 23.51 20.79
CA SER A 64 5.49 24.68 21.68
C SER A 64 6.12 24.31 23.02
N VAL A 65 5.75 23.16 23.61
CA VAL A 65 6.39 22.62 24.82
C VAL A 65 7.87 22.31 24.58
N ASN A 66 8.19 21.66 23.46
CA ASN A 66 9.57 21.38 23.06
C ASN A 66 10.38 22.66 22.82
N PHE A 67 9.77 23.70 22.25
CA PHE A 67 10.41 25.00 22.08
C PHE A 67 10.74 25.68 23.41
N ILE A 68 9.81 25.67 24.37
CA ILE A 68 10.05 26.22 25.72
C ILE A 68 11.17 25.43 26.42
N ALA A 69 11.16 24.10 26.32
CA ALA A 69 12.20 23.25 26.87
C ALA A 69 13.57 23.52 26.22
N ALA A 70 13.61 23.76 24.90
CA ALA A 70 14.81 24.17 24.19
C ALA A 70 15.34 25.52 24.67
N CYS A 71 14.47 26.53 24.78
CA CYS A 71 14.84 27.84 25.33
C CYS A 71 15.42 27.72 26.75
N GLY A 72 14.80 26.91 27.60
CA GLY A 72 15.31 26.62 28.95
C GLY A 72 16.68 25.94 28.93
N TYR A 73 16.87 24.95 28.06
CA TYR A 73 18.17 24.29 27.86
C TYR A 73 19.25 25.30 27.43
N PHE A 74 18.99 26.12 26.41
CA PHE A 74 19.96 27.09 25.93
C PHE A 74 20.23 28.20 26.95
N ALA A 75 19.21 28.66 27.68
CA ALA A 75 19.39 29.60 28.79
C ALA A 75 20.35 29.01 29.84
N LEU A 76 20.12 27.78 30.32
CA LEU A 76 20.99 27.13 31.32
C LEU A 76 22.40 26.85 30.80
N VAL A 77 22.53 26.48 29.52
CA VAL A 77 23.84 26.21 28.91
C VAL A 77 24.64 27.50 28.74
N HIS A 78 23.99 28.63 28.43
CA HIS A 78 24.65 29.93 28.24
C HIS A 78 24.81 30.76 29.52
N ASP A 79 23.96 30.58 30.54
CA ASP A 79 24.01 31.28 31.84
C ASP A 79 25.14 30.79 32.76
N THR A 80 25.81 29.69 32.40
CA THR A 80 27.06 29.29 33.06
C THR A 80 28.21 30.24 32.68
N ASP A 81 28.25 31.39 33.35
CA ASP A 81 29.25 32.42 33.19
C ASP A 81 30.69 31.91 33.46
N TYR A 82 31.51 32.01 32.41
CA TYR A 82 32.80 32.72 32.41
C TYR A 82 34.00 32.25 33.26
N ARG A 83 34.13 30.97 33.68
CA ARG A 83 35.34 30.53 34.44
C ARG A 83 35.96 29.16 34.13
N ARG A 84 35.92 28.66 32.89
CA ARG A 84 36.69 27.44 32.54
C ARG A 84 37.47 27.55 31.23
N ARG A 85 38.73 27.11 31.30
CA ARG A 85 39.81 27.15 30.31
C ARG A 85 39.36 26.97 28.85
N PHE A 86 39.95 27.79 27.98
CA PHE A 86 39.79 27.91 26.53
C PHE A 86 39.54 26.59 25.75
N SER A 87 40.14 25.46 26.13
CA SER A 87 39.94 24.18 25.40
C SER A 87 38.56 23.54 25.57
N GLY A 88 37.86 23.77 26.70
CA GLY A 88 36.55 23.17 26.95
C GLY A 88 35.39 23.96 26.32
N GLN A 89 35.62 25.24 26.02
CA GLN A 89 34.61 26.13 25.47
C GLN A 89 34.36 25.83 23.99
N THR A 90 35.40 25.62 23.20
CA THR A 90 35.29 25.25 21.78
C THR A 90 34.55 23.92 21.60
N LEU A 91 34.90 22.89 22.39
CA LEU A 91 34.22 21.60 22.33
C LEU A 91 32.73 21.72 22.67
N ARG A 92 32.39 22.50 23.70
CA ARG A 92 30.99 22.75 24.10
C ARG A 92 30.21 23.47 23.00
N TRP A 93 30.79 24.50 22.40
CA TRP A 93 30.20 25.20 21.26
C TRP A 93 29.95 24.27 20.07
N LEU A 94 30.94 23.46 19.71
CA LEU A 94 30.81 22.47 18.62
C LEU A 94 29.71 21.46 18.94
N THR A 95 29.66 20.90 20.15
CA THR A 95 28.58 19.96 20.53
C THR A 95 27.20 20.62 20.52
N THR A 96 27.10 21.88 20.95
CA THR A 96 25.83 22.60 20.94
C THR A 96 25.34 22.84 19.51
N ILE A 97 26.22 23.31 18.62
CA ILE A 97 25.87 23.62 17.24
C ILE A 97 25.60 22.36 16.41
N PHE A 98 26.45 21.34 16.51
CA PHE A 98 26.38 20.16 15.63
C PHE A 98 25.50 19.03 16.17
N VAL A 99 25.18 19.02 17.47
CA VAL A 99 24.37 17.96 18.08
C VAL A 99 23.11 18.53 18.71
N ALA A 100 23.22 19.48 19.65
CA ALA A 100 22.06 19.93 20.40
C ALA A 100 21.06 20.72 19.54
N VAL A 101 21.53 21.64 18.70
CA VAL A 101 20.66 22.45 17.82
C VAL A 101 19.88 21.57 16.83
N PRO A 102 20.50 20.63 16.08
CA PRO A 102 19.76 19.72 15.21
C PRO A 102 18.75 18.86 15.95
N VAL A 103 19.10 18.33 17.13
CA VAL A 103 18.19 17.50 17.93
C VAL A 103 16.99 18.32 18.43
N TRP A 104 17.21 19.54 18.91
CA TRP A 104 16.11 20.42 19.33
C TRP A 104 15.25 20.85 18.14
N ALA A 105 15.85 21.22 17.02
CA ALA A 105 15.12 21.55 15.79
C ALA A 105 14.25 20.37 15.34
N PHE A 106 14.78 19.15 15.37
CA PHE A 106 14.02 17.94 15.08
C PHE A 106 12.84 17.76 16.05
N MET A 107 13.06 17.85 17.36
CA MET A 107 12.00 17.69 18.36
C MET A 107 10.94 18.80 18.30
N ILE A 108 11.29 20.00 17.83
CA ILE A 108 10.32 21.09 17.65
C ILE A 108 9.54 20.92 16.36
N VAL A 109 10.16 20.48 15.27
CA VAL A 109 9.52 20.45 13.94
C VAL A 109 8.72 19.17 13.74
N MET A 110 9.21 18.01 14.20
CA MET A 110 8.59 16.71 13.89
C MET A 110 7.19 16.52 14.45
N PRO A 111 6.84 16.94 15.68
CA PRO A 111 5.47 16.76 16.18
C PRO A 111 4.43 17.48 15.31
N PHE A 112 4.77 18.67 14.80
CA PHE A 112 3.86 19.44 13.97
C PHE A 112 3.91 19.04 12.48
N ALA A 113 5.11 18.86 11.93
CA ALA A 113 5.32 18.71 10.49
C ALA A 113 5.79 17.32 10.06
N GLY A 114 6.07 16.41 11.01
CA GLY A 114 6.65 15.10 10.74
C GLY A 114 5.80 14.26 9.81
N GLY A 115 4.47 14.24 10.00
CA GLY A 115 3.55 13.56 9.08
C GLY A 115 3.71 14.05 7.64
N TRP A 116 3.73 15.35 7.39
CA TRP A 116 3.87 15.91 6.03
C TRP A 116 5.27 15.76 5.43
N ILE A 117 6.32 15.80 6.25
CA ILE A 117 7.70 15.65 5.79
C ILE A 117 7.98 14.18 5.45
N VAL A 118 7.57 13.26 6.33
CA VAL A 118 7.92 11.83 6.24
C VAL A 118 7.03 11.10 5.22
N THR A 119 5.74 11.43 5.14
CA THR A 119 4.81 10.75 4.21
C THR A 119 5.29 10.70 2.76
N PRO A 120 5.68 11.80 2.08
CA PRO A 120 6.12 11.74 0.68
C PRO A 120 7.40 10.93 0.51
N LEU A 121 8.32 10.98 1.48
CA LEU A 121 9.57 10.22 1.46
C LEU A 121 9.29 8.72 1.56
N VAL A 122 8.43 8.32 2.50
CA VAL A 122 8.08 6.91 2.70
C VAL A 122 7.22 6.41 1.53
N LYS A 123 6.27 7.19 1.01
CA LYS A 123 5.50 6.82 -0.19
C LYS A 123 6.42 6.61 -1.40
N GLN A 124 7.40 7.48 -1.60
CA GLN A 124 8.36 7.32 -2.70
C GLN A 124 9.25 6.09 -2.51
N HIS A 125 9.74 5.86 -1.29
CA HIS A 125 10.54 4.68 -0.98
C HIS A 125 9.72 3.39 -1.16
N ALA A 126 8.49 3.36 -0.67
CA ALA A 126 7.58 2.24 -0.82
C ALA A 126 7.24 1.97 -2.29
N TRP A 127 6.93 3.01 -3.06
CA TRP A 127 6.66 2.85 -4.49
C TRP A 127 7.81 2.14 -5.22
N LYS A 128 9.05 2.49 -4.89
CA LYS A 128 10.23 1.89 -5.50
C LYS A 128 10.49 0.47 -4.98
N HIS A 129 10.59 0.30 -3.67
CA HIS A 129 11.24 -0.86 -3.06
C HIS A 129 10.30 -1.88 -2.42
N TRP A 130 9.02 -1.55 -2.23
CA TRP A 130 8.13 -2.40 -1.44
C TRP A 130 7.82 -3.75 -2.08
N CYS A 131 7.89 -3.82 -3.41
CA CYS A 131 7.72 -5.08 -4.14
C CYS A 131 9.06 -5.76 -4.50
N ASP A 132 10.21 -5.29 -4.00
CA ASP A 132 11.52 -5.85 -4.38
C ASP A 132 11.68 -7.31 -3.94
N SER A 133 11.02 -7.71 -2.84
CA SER A 133 11.03 -9.10 -2.36
C SER A 133 10.02 -10.00 -3.08
N TYR A 134 9.19 -9.46 -3.98
CA TYR A 134 8.14 -10.20 -4.67
C TYR A 134 8.60 -10.59 -6.07
N PRO A 135 8.18 -11.76 -6.56
CA PRO A 135 8.56 -12.22 -7.89
C PRO A 135 7.88 -11.36 -8.96
N MET A 136 6.73 -10.77 -8.63
CA MET A 136 5.93 -9.99 -9.55
C MET A 136 5.18 -8.88 -8.82
N PHE A 137 4.89 -7.80 -9.54
CA PHE A 137 3.99 -6.76 -9.09
C PHE A 137 3.13 -6.27 -10.26
N VAL A 138 2.03 -5.63 -9.91
CA VAL A 138 1.06 -5.10 -10.86
C VAL A 138 0.96 -3.60 -10.66
N ILE A 139 0.93 -2.83 -11.74
CA ILE A 139 0.63 -1.40 -11.70
C ILE A 139 -0.70 -1.21 -12.42
N LEU A 140 -1.70 -0.77 -11.65
CA LEU A 140 -2.94 -0.23 -12.21
C LEU A 140 -2.66 1.19 -12.68
N ASP A 141 -3.03 1.44 -13.93
CA ASP A 141 -3.21 2.74 -14.54
C ASP A 141 -4.72 2.96 -14.67
N GLY A 142 -5.28 3.58 -13.63
CA GLY A 142 -6.68 3.87 -13.48
C GLY A 142 -7.12 5.08 -14.32
N THR A 143 -8.41 5.35 -14.27
CA THR A 143 -9.04 6.49 -14.94
C THR A 143 -9.38 7.57 -13.93
N SER A 144 -9.14 8.81 -14.33
CA SER A 144 -9.59 10.02 -13.64
C SER A 144 -10.97 10.45 -14.10
N TYR A 145 -11.59 11.35 -13.35
CA TYR A 145 -12.85 12.00 -13.72
C TYR A 145 -12.76 12.77 -15.06
N TYR A 146 -11.57 13.25 -15.42
CA TYR A 146 -11.35 14.04 -16.63
C TYR A 146 -11.06 13.19 -17.86
N ASP A 147 -10.82 11.89 -17.68
CA ASP A 147 -10.56 11.00 -18.80
C ASP A 147 -11.83 10.74 -19.61
N ALA A 148 -11.64 10.57 -20.92
CA ALA A 148 -12.75 10.28 -21.81
C ALA A 148 -13.34 8.89 -21.51
N SER A 149 -14.66 8.73 -21.68
CA SER A 149 -15.39 7.50 -21.36
C SER A 149 -14.92 6.24 -22.10
N TYR A 150 -14.20 6.39 -23.21
CA TYR A 150 -13.62 5.27 -23.98
C TYR A 150 -12.23 4.84 -23.49
N VAL A 151 -11.63 5.56 -22.52
CA VAL A 151 -10.38 5.15 -21.89
C VAL A 151 -10.69 4.04 -20.90
N VAL A 152 -10.03 2.89 -21.08
CA VAL A 152 -10.17 1.72 -20.20
C VAL A 152 -8.98 1.65 -19.25
N PRO A 153 -9.22 1.43 -17.94
CA PRO A 153 -8.15 1.18 -16.98
C PRO A 153 -7.34 -0.06 -17.35
N ARG A 154 -6.04 -0.02 -17.09
CA ARG A 154 -5.10 -1.09 -17.44
C ARG A 154 -4.31 -1.54 -16.23
N ALA A 155 -4.05 -2.84 -16.16
CA ALA A 155 -3.20 -3.44 -15.14
C ALA A 155 -1.97 -4.06 -15.83
N TYR A 156 -0.81 -3.47 -15.60
CA TYR A 156 0.47 -3.89 -16.15
C TYR A 156 1.18 -4.83 -15.19
N PHE A 157 1.54 -6.03 -15.66
CA PHE A 157 2.21 -7.04 -14.86
C PHE A 157 3.71 -7.04 -15.12
N TYR A 158 4.50 -6.89 -14.05
CA TYR A 158 5.95 -6.82 -14.10
C TYR A 158 6.58 -7.95 -13.29
N ILE A 159 7.55 -8.63 -13.87
CA ILE A 159 8.41 -9.58 -13.14
C ILE A 159 9.63 -8.84 -12.59
N ASN A 160 9.97 -9.16 -11.35
CA ASN A 160 11.20 -8.70 -10.72
C ASN A 160 12.24 -9.82 -10.82
N SER A 161 13.10 -9.75 -11.85
CA SER A 161 14.17 -10.73 -12.02
C SER A 161 15.42 -10.30 -11.27
N PRO A 162 16.02 -11.14 -10.40
CA PRO A 162 17.25 -10.82 -9.69
C PRO A 162 18.43 -10.48 -10.60
N SER A 163 18.38 -10.91 -11.86
CA SER A 163 19.42 -10.68 -12.86
C SER A 163 19.21 -9.43 -13.72
N ALA A 164 18.06 -8.76 -13.61
CA ALA A 164 17.74 -7.57 -14.40
C ALA A 164 17.94 -6.29 -13.58
N SER A 165 18.41 -5.22 -14.22
CA SER A 165 18.56 -3.91 -13.58
C SER A 165 17.23 -3.16 -13.40
N GLU A 166 16.21 -3.55 -14.18
CA GLU A 166 14.86 -2.99 -14.11
C GLU A 166 13.81 -4.11 -14.26
N PRO A 167 12.61 -3.96 -13.69
CA PRO A 167 11.51 -4.91 -13.86
C PRO A 167 11.08 -5.03 -15.33
N THR A 168 10.75 -6.23 -15.76
CA THR A 168 10.29 -6.48 -17.14
C THR A 168 8.77 -6.61 -17.16
N GLN A 169 8.10 -5.83 -18.01
CA GLN A 169 6.67 -5.95 -18.24
C GLN A 169 6.38 -7.20 -19.06
N LEU A 170 5.49 -8.07 -18.61
CA LEU A 170 5.19 -9.33 -19.31
C LEU A 170 3.90 -9.27 -20.12
N PHE A 171 2.84 -8.76 -19.50
CA PHE A 171 1.50 -8.71 -20.09
C PHE A 171 0.64 -7.64 -19.42
N THR A 172 -0.45 -7.30 -20.11
CA THR A 172 -1.39 -6.26 -19.70
C THR A 172 -2.79 -6.84 -19.63
N TYR A 173 -3.50 -6.55 -18.53
CA TYR A 173 -4.93 -6.76 -18.40
C TYR A 173 -5.66 -5.43 -18.55
N GLU A 174 -6.92 -5.50 -18.93
CA GLU A 174 -7.82 -4.36 -18.93
C GLU A 174 -9.03 -4.60 -18.05
N LEU A 175 -9.54 -3.50 -17.49
CA LEU A 175 -10.79 -3.44 -16.77
C LEU A 175 -11.80 -2.76 -17.68
N SER A 176 -12.91 -3.43 -17.97
CA SER A 176 -13.96 -2.85 -18.79
C SER A 176 -15.34 -3.20 -18.26
N ASN A 177 -16.31 -2.36 -18.59
CA ASN A 177 -17.73 -2.63 -18.34
C ASN A 177 -18.41 -2.82 -19.70
N PRO A 178 -18.43 -4.04 -20.25
CA PRO A 178 -19.03 -4.29 -21.55
C PRO A 178 -20.56 -4.06 -21.47
N GLY A 179 -21.01 -2.93 -22.01
CA GLY A 179 -22.43 -2.60 -22.18
C GLY A 179 -23.04 -1.71 -21.10
N ASP A 180 -22.23 -0.96 -20.34
CA ASP A 180 -22.68 -0.03 -19.28
C ASP A 180 -23.65 -0.67 -18.27
N GLY A 181 -23.45 -1.96 -17.97
CA GLY A 181 -24.29 -2.74 -17.08
C GLY A 181 -23.64 -3.05 -15.73
N ASP A 182 -24.23 -3.96 -14.97
CA ASP A 182 -23.68 -4.41 -13.67
C ASP A 182 -22.61 -5.50 -13.82
N THR A 183 -22.04 -5.66 -15.02
CA THR A 183 -21.03 -6.68 -15.31
C THR A 183 -19.69 -6.03 -15.65
N TRP A 184 -18.68 -6.33 -14.86
CA TRP A 184 -17.32 -5.88 -15.09
C TRP A 184 -16.45 -7.05 -15.58
N LEU A 185 -15.58 -6.75 -16.54
CA LEU A 185 -14.62 -7.66 -17.11
C LEU A 185 -13.22 -7.26 -16.65
N PHE A 186 -12.48 -8.22 -16.12
CA PHE A 186 -11.03 -8.14 -15.96
C PHE A 186 -10.40 -9.20 -16.86
N GLY A 187 -9.74 -8.78 -17.94
CA GLY A 187 -9.30 -9.68 -19.00
C GLY A 187 -7.92 -9.35 -19.55
N LEU A 188 -7.24 -10.38 -20.05
CA LEU A 188 -5.96 -10.27 -20.73
C LEU A 188 -6.15 -9.48 -22.03
N ARG A 189 -5.41 -8.38 -22.16
CA ARG A 189 -5.44 -7.50 -23.32
C ARG A 189 -4.34 -7.83 -24.32
N SER A 190 -3.12 -7.94 -23.83
CA SER A 190 -1.93 -8.17 -24.67
C SER A 190 -0.82 -8.84 -23.88
N PHE A 191 0.00 -9.59 -24.61
CA PHE A 191 1.33 -9.98 -24.17
C PHE A 191 2.31 -8.92 -24.64
N ASP A 192 3.07 -8.35 -23.70
CA ASP A 192 4.07 -7.32 -23.99
C ASP A 192 5.45 -7.94 -24.27
N GLU A 193 5.65 -9.18 -23.78
CA GLU A 193 6.76 -10.06 -24.12
C GLU A 193 6.29 -11.27 -24.93
N PRO A 194 7.15 -11.88 -25.77
CA PRO A 194 6.79 -13.11 -26.47
C PRO A 194 6.36 -14.21 -25.50
N GLN A 195 5.25 -14.89 -25.77
CA GLN A 195 4.70 -15.91 -24.85
C GLN A 195 5.70 -17.01 -24.47
N PHE A 196 6.64 -17.34 -25.36
CA PHE A 196 7.68 -18.35 -25.11
C PHE A 196 8.81 -17.87 -24.19
N SER A 197 8.97 -16.56 -23.98
CA SER A 197 9.96 -15.98 -23.06
C SER A 197 9.40 -15.80 -21.65
N ILE A 198 8.08 -15.89 -21.48
CA ILE A 198 7.42 -15.78 -20.18
C ILE A 198 7.64 -17.08 -19.39
N PRO A 199 8.22 -17.01 -18.18
CA PRO A 199 8.35 -18.19 -17.32
C PRO A 199 6.98 -18.82 -17.08
N LEU A 200 6.92 -20.16 -17.11
CA LEU A 200 5.68 -20.92 -16.87
C LEU A 200 4.97 -20.51 -15.57
N ASP A 201 5.73 -20.18 -14.54
CA ASP A 201 5.18 -19.76 -13.25
C ASP A 201 4.53 -18.36 -13.28
N SER A 202 4.93 -17.51 -14.23
CA SER A 202 4.38 -16.17 -14.42
C SER A 202 3.38 -16.11 -15.58
N TYR A 203 3.11 -17.23 -16.24
CA TYR A 203 2.24 -17.26 -17.41
C TYR A 203 0.77 -17.04 -16.99
N PRO A 204 0.05 -16.08 -17.58
CA PRO A 204 -1.35 -15.81 -17.25
C PRO A 204 -2.24 -16.94 -17.79
N THR A 205 -2.64 -17.88 -16.93
CA THR A 205 -3.57 -18.95 -17.34
C THR A 205 -5.00 -18.45 -17.49
N LEU A 206 -5.37 -17.43 -16.71
CA LEU A 206 -6.68 -16.81 -16.76
C LEU A 206 -6.77 -15.82 -17.92
N GLN A 207 -7.67 -16.05 -18.87
CA GLN A 207 -7.90 -15.10 -19.96
C GLN A 207 -8.82 -13.95 -19.54
N GLN A 208 -9.87 -14.26 -18.77
CA GLN A 208 -10.88 -13.27 -18.41
C GLN A 208 -11.69 -13.70 -17.20
N ILE A 209 -12.09 -12.73 -16.39
CA ILE A 209 -13.05 -12.87 -15.30
C ILE A 209 -14.15 -11.83 -15.45
N TYR A 210 -15.38 -12.29 -15.27
CA TYR A 210 -16.57 -11.48 -15.18
C TYR A 210 -17.02 -11.39 -13.72
N TYR A 211 -17.28 -10.16 -13.27
CA TYR A 211 -17.90 -9.84 -11.99
C TYR A 211 -19.29 -9.29 -12.25
N ASN A 212 -20.32 -10.01 -11.82
CA ASN A 212 -21.70 -9.56 -11.92
C ASN A 212 -22.16 -9.02 -10.56
N TYR A 213 -22.36 -7.70 -10.48
CA TYR A 213 -22.76 -7.01 -9.25
C TYR A 213 -24.25 -7.17 -8.92
N ASN A 214 -25.10 -7.58 -9.88
CA ASN A 214 -26.50 -7.89 -9.61
C ASN A 214 -26.67 -9.24 -8.93
N THR A 215 -25.95 -10.25 -9.41
CA THR A 215 -26.02 -11.62 -8.88
C THR A 215 -24.94 -11.93 -7.86
N LEU A 216 -23.99 -11.01 -7.64
CA LEU A 216 -22.83 -11.19 -6.76
C LEU A 216 -21.98 -12.41 -7.14
N THR A 217 -21.90 -12.71 -8.43
CA THR A 217 -21.19 -13.89 -8.95
C THR A 217 -19.93 -13.53 -9.71
N VAL A 218 -18.95 -14.44 -9.64
CA VAL A 218 -17.71 -14.40 -10.41
C VAL A 218 -17.66 -15.61 -11.34
N ALA A 219 -17.27 -15.40 -12.59
CA ALA A 219 -17.02 -16.46 -13.54
C ALA A 219 -15.79 -16.14 -14.39
N GLY A 220 -14.89 -17.11 -14.57
CA GLY A 220 -13.63 -16.91 -15.27
C GLY A 220 -13.30 -18.04 -16.23
N ASN A 221 -12.63 -17.67 -17.32
CA ASN A 221 -12.16 -18.57 -18.37
C ASN A 221 -10.63 -18.62 -18.36
N CYS A 222 -10.07 -19.81 -18.45
CA CYS A 222 -8.64 -20.05 -18.52
C CYS A 222 -8.27 -20.70 -19.84
N THR A 223 -7.06 -20.43 -20.30
CA THR A 223 -6.43 -21.18 -21.39
C THR A 223 -5.55 -22.27 -20.84
N ILE A 224 -5.78 -23.50 -21.32
CA ILE A 224 -4.87 -24.63 -21.12
C ILE A 224 -4.07 -24.82 -22.41
N PRO A 225 -2.73 -24.95 -22.34
CA PRO A 225 -1.94 -25.38 -23.50
C PRO A 225 -2.27 -26.84 -23.84
N ASP A 226 -2.67 -27.14 -25.08
CA ASP A 226 -2.99 -28.52 -25.50
C ASP A 226 -1.77 -29.46 -25.44
N SER A 227 -0.55 -28.94 -25.53
CA SER A 227 0.68 -29.69 -25.29
C SER A 227 1.89 -28.78 -25.04
N ILE A 228 2.88 -29.27 -24.26
CA ILE A 228 4.18 -28.59 -24.01
C ILE A 228 4.98 -28.38 -25.32
N ALA A 229 4.57 -28.99 -26.44
CA ALA A 229 5.31 -29.03 -27.69
C ALA A 229 4.73 -28.18 -28.83
N SER A 230 3.58 -27.51 -28.66
CA SER A 230 2.96 -26.71 -29.73
C SER A 230 2.36 -25.39 -29.22
N ASN A 231 3.08 -24.29 -29.48
CA ASN A 231 2.70 -22.90 -29.15
C ASN A 231 1.50 -22.34 -29.96
N THR A 232 0.57 -23.18 -30.44
CA THR A 232 -0.43 -22.75 -31.44
C THR A 232 -1.87 -23.17 -31.18
N SER A 233 -2.17 -24.06 -30.22
CA SER A 233 -3.56 -24.32 -29.80
C SER A 233 -3.70 -24.22 -28.28
N THR A 234 -4.34 -23.13 -27.85
CA THR A 234 -4.82 -22.96 -26.48
C THR A 234 -6.33 -23.17 -26.47
N THR A 235 -6.81 -24.04 -25.58
CA THR A 235 -8.23 -24.25 -25.40
C THR A 235 -8.72 -23.41 -24.22
N THR A 236 -9.70 -22.55 -24.48
CA THR A 236 -10.33 -21.72 -23.44
C THR A 236 -11.45 -22.50 -22.79
N ILE A 237 -11.32 -22.76 -21.49
CA ILE A 237 -12.32 -23.49 -20.71
C ILE A 237 -12.78 -22.66 -19.49
N PRO A 238 -14.03 -22.83 -19.02
CA PRO A 238 -14.45 -22.26 -17.75
C PRO A 238 -13.63 -22.89 -16.62
N CYS A 239 -12.96 -22.03 -15.86
CA CYS A 239 -11.97 -22.47 -14.86
C CYS A 239 -12.17 -21.87 -13.47
N VAL A 240 -12.91 -20.77 -13.36
CA VAL A 240 -13.21 -20.12 -12.09
C VAL A 240 -14.71 -19.85 -12.04
N SER A 241 -15.33 -20.17 -10.91
CA SER A 241 -16.71 -19.81 -10.63
C SER A 241 -16.86 -19.51 -9.15
N GLY A 242 -17.72 -18.58 -8.77
CA GLY A 242 -17.77 -18.17 -7.37
C GLY A 242 -18.78 -17.08 -7.08
N THR A 243 -18.75 -16.61 -5.85
CA THR A 243 -19.53 -15.47 -5.37
C THR A 243 -18.63 -14.48 -4.67
N PHE A 244 -18.98 -13.20 -4.73
CA PHE A 244 -18.25 -12.15 -4.04
C PHE A 244 -19.22 -11.19 -3.34
N ASP A 245 -18.90 -10.78 -2.12
CA ASP A 245 -19.61 -9.69 -1.45
C ASP A 245 -18.78 -8.40 -1.56
N PRO A 246 -19.25 -7.39 -2.31
CA PRO A 246 -18.62 -6.08 -2.42
C PRO A 246 -18.77 -5.18 -1.17
N GLY A 247 -19.36 -5.69 -0.08
CA GLY A 247 -19.63 -4.97 1.17
C GLY A 247 -18.40 -4.36 1.86
N ALA A 248 -18.55 -3.95 3.12
CA ALA A 248 -17.47 -3.33 3.91
C ALA A 248 -16.24 -4.24 4.07
N ARG A 249 -16.43 -5.56 3.97
CA ARG A 249 -15.36 -6.54 3.86
C ARG A 249 -15.54 -7.31 2.56
N LEU A 250 -14.57 -7.21 1.65
CA LEU A 250 -14.56 -8.02 0.44
C LEU A 250 -14.48 -9.49 0.85
N THR A 251 -15.51 -10.27 0.53
CA THR A 251 -15.46 -11.74 0.66
C THR A 251 -15.51 -12.36 -0.71
N LEU A 252 -14.70 -13.38 -0.94
CA LEU A 252 -14.62 -14.08 -2.21
C LEU A 252 -14.63 -15.59 -1.95
N SER A 253 -15.57 -16.29 -2.57
CA SER A 253 -15.64 -17.75 -2.59
C SER A 253 -15.44 -18.19 -4.03
N LEU A 254 -14.37 -18.94 -4.30
CA LEU A 254 -14.01 -19.41 -5.64
C LEU A 254 -13.93 -20.94 -5.64
N ASN A 255 -14.44 -21.52 -6.72
CA ASN A 255 -14.14 -22.88 -7.14
C ASN A 255 -13.30 -22.80 -8.42
N SER A 256 -12.11 -23.40 -8.41
CA SER A 256 -11.28 -23.54 -9.61
C SER A 256 -11.20 -24.99 -10.09
N SER A 257 -11.34 -25.20 -11.41
CA SER A 257 -11.26 -26.54 -12.04
C SER A 257 -9.87 -26.87 -12.59
N VAL A 258 -8.89 -25.97 -12.46
CA VAL A 258 -7.51 -26.19 -12.89
C VAL A 258 -6.71 -26.73 -11.69
N PRO A 259 -6.14 -27.95 -11.76
CA PRO A 259 -5.50 -28.58 -10.62
C PRO A 259 -4.23 -27.83 -10.19
N LEU A 260 -4.23 -27.35 -8.95
CA LEU A 260 -3.07 -26.76 -8.29
C LEU A 260 -2.28 -27.84 -7.57
N ASN A 261 -1.02 -28.00 -7.96
CA ASN A 261 -0.10 -28.89 -7.29
C ASN A 261 0.43 -28.17 -6.03
N SER A 262 -0.26 -28.28 -4.89
CA SER A 262 0.33 -28.54 -3.56
C SER A 262 -0.48 -27.98 -2.37
N THR A 263 -0.29 -28.68 -1.26
CA THR A 263 -1.02 -28.67 0.02
C THR A 263 -0.47 -27.70 1.08
N LEU A 264 -1.38 -27.16 1.89
CA LEU A 264 -1.29 -26.79 3.32
C LEU A 264 -0.70 -25.42 3.80
N SER A 265 -1.58 -24.68 4.53
CA SER A 265 -1.52 -24.21 5.94
C SER A 265 -0.79 -22.91 6.39
N THR A 266 -1.63 -21.90 6.76
CA THR A 266 -1.50 -20.84 7.81
C THR A 266 -0.41 -19.74 7.67
N ALA A 267 -0.58 -18.45 8.02
CA ALA A 267 -1.65 -17.60 8.58
C ALA A 267 -1.31 -16.09 8.37
N TYR A 268 -2.30 -15.17 8.53
CA TYR A 268 -2.22 -13.69 8.70
C TYR A 268 -2.13 -12.77 7.44
N PRO A 269 -2.65 -11.51 7.47
CA PRO A 269 -4.01 -11.18 7.02
C PRO A 269 -4.10 -10.20 5.83
N SER A 270 -5.28 -10.22 5.18
CA SER A 270 -5.92 -9.24 4.26
C SER A 270 -6.09 -9.71 2.81
N GLY A 271 -7.34 -10.12 2.51
CA GLY A 271 -7.77 -10.89 1.34
C GLY A 271 -8.22 -12.26 1.83
N VAL A 272 -9.46 -12.38 2.30
CA VAL A 272 -10.00 -13.63 2.87
C VAL A 272 -10.61 -14.45 1.74
N GLU A 273 -9.98 -15.56 1.40
CA GLU A 273 -10.63 -16.71 0.81
C GLU A 273 -11.36 -17.48 1.93
N VAL A 274 -12.57 -17.99 1.71
CA VAL A 274 -13.28 -18.85 2.67
C VAL A 274 -13.45 -20.21 2.04
N ASP A 275 -12.94 -21.26 2.69
CA ASP A 275 -13.13 -22.64 2.23
C ASP A 275 -14.61 -23.08 2.39
N ALA A 276 -14.97 -24.22 1.80
CA ALA A 276 -16.35 -24.75 1.86
C ALA A 276 -16.80 -25.11 3.28
N GLU A 277 -15.88 -25.14 4.25
CA GLU A 277 -16.09 -25.47 5.66
C GLU A 277 -16.14 -24.25 6.59
N GLY A 278 -15.93 -23.03 6.09
CA GLY A 278 -16.03 -21.79 6.87
C GLY A 278 -14.75 -21.37 7.61
N ASN A 279 -13.58 -21.88 7.24
CA ASN A 279 -12.29 -21.45 7.78
C ASN A 279 -11.66 -20.32 6.94
N LEU A 280 -10.80 -19.52 7.58
CA LEU A 280 -10.04 -18.43 6.95
C LEU A 280 -8.97 -19.00 6.01
N GLY A 281 -9.13 -18.81 4.70
CA GLY A 281 -8.20 -19.15 3.62
C GLY A 281 -7.05 -18.16 3.40
N HIS A 282 -6.25 -18.40 2.37
CA HIS A 282 -4.88 -17.88 2.19
C HIS A 282 -4.79 -16.44 1.62
N LEU A 283 -3.69 -15.75 1.94
CA LEU A 283 -3.38 -14.37 1.54
C LEU A 283 -2.90 -14.29 0.08
N VAL A 284 -3.57 -13.47 -0.73
CA VAL A 284 -3.29 -13.36 -2.17
C VAL A 284 -2.76 -11.98 -2.59
N LEU A 285 -3.11 -10.91 -1.87
CA LEU A 285 -2.74 -9.53 -2.21
C LEU A 285 -2.14 -8.84 -0.99
N LYS A 286 -0.82 -8.65 -0.99
CA LYS A 286 -0.12 -8.28 0.24
C LYS A 286 -0.08 -6.78 0.49
N THR A 287 0.06 -5.95 -0.54
CA THR A 287 0.18 -4.49 -0.35
C THR A 287 -0.14 -3.69 -1.59
N THR A 288 -0.98 -2.68 -1.41
CA THR A 288 -1.30 -1.59 -2.33
C THR A 288 -0.47 -0.37 -1.96
N VAL A 289 0.31 0.15 -2.91
CA VAL A 289 1.02 1.42 -2.77
C VAL A 289 0.48 2.36 -3.84
N THR A 290 -0.20 3.44 -3.42
CA THR A 290 -0.63 4.49 -4.35
C THR A 290 0.57 5.38 -4.70
N LYS A 291 0.66 5.78 -5.96
CA LYS A 291 1.74 6.67 -6.40
C LYS A 291 1.65 8.02 -5.66
N PRO A 292 2.80 8.60 -5.25
CA PRO A 292 2.76 9.89 -4.57
C PRO A 292 2.07 10.96 -5.42
N ARG A 293 1.01 11.57 -4.88
CA ARG A 293 0.20 12.64 -5.50
C ARG A 293 -0.60 12.21 -6.73
N ASP A 294 -0.79 10.93 -6.92
CA ASP A 294 -1.49 10.40 -8.09
C ASP A 294 -2.39 9.24 -7.67
N ALA A 295 -3.70 9.50 -7.64
CA ALA A 295 -4.71 8.55 -7.16
C ALA A 295 -5.09 7.49 -8.21
N THR A 296 -4.75 7.72 -9.48
CA THR A 296 -5.07 6.79 -10.59
C THR A 296 -4.07 5.64 -10.65
N GLU A 297 -2.87 5.80 -10.12
CA GLU A 297 -1.84 4.76 -10.14
C GLU A 297 -1.75 3.99 -8.81
N LEU A 298 -1.88 2.66 -8.90
CA LEU A 298 -1.76 1.75 -7.77
C LEU A 298 -0.81 0.60 -8.09
N LYS A 299 0.25 0.45 -7.29
CA LYS A 299 1.16 -0.68 -7.34
C LYS A 299 0.72 -1.76 -6.35
N VAL A 300 0.53 -2.98 -6.82
CA VAL A 300 0.14 -4.14 -6.02
C VAL A 300 1.25 -5.17 -6.06
N CYS A 301 1.83 -5.50 -4.91
CA CYS A 301 2.80 -6.59 -4.84
C CYS A 301 2.05 -7.93 -4.86
N VAL A 302 2.40 -8.79 -5.82
CA VAL A 302 1.72 -10.07 -6.00
C VAL A 302 2.59 -11.17 -5.40
N ALA A 303 2.08 -11.78 -4.32
CA ALA A 303 2.61 -13.04 -3.87
C ALA A 303 2.05 -14.13 -4.81
N GLY A 304 2.91 -15.06 -5.22
CA GLY A 304 2.45 -16.17 -6.03
C GLY A 304 1.45 -17.08 -5.29
N ALA A 305 0.90 -18.05 -6.00
CA ALA A 305 0.02 -19.08 -5.43
C ALA A 305 0.63 -19.64 -4.14
N LEU A 306 -0.22 -19.83 -3.11
CA LEU A 306 0.15 -20.28 -1.77
C LEU A 306 0.91 -19.24 -0.91
N GLY A 307 0.87 -17.95 -1.26
CA GLY A 307 1.48 -16.87 -0.48
C GLY A 307 3.01 -16.90 -0.45
N ARG A 308 3.64 -17.70 -1.32
CA ARG A 308 5.10 -17.75 -1.47
C ARG A 308 5.56 -16.61 -2.38
N GLU A 309 6.67 -15.98 -2.00
CA GLU A 309 7.40 -14.97 -2.78
C GLU A 309 8.00 -15.54 -4.10
N ALA A 310 7.55 -16.72 -4.55
CA ALA A 310 7.99 -17.40 -5.77
C ALA A 310 6.89 -18.29 -6.40
N GLY A 311 5.62 -18.15 -6.00
CA GLY A 311 4.54 -19.00 -6.51
C GLY A 311 3.96 -18.53 -7.85
N THR A 312 3.14 -19.39 -8.47
CA THR A 312 2.53 -19.11 -9.77
C THR A 312 1.39 -18.07 -9.68
N VAL A 313 1.23 -17.20 -10.67
CA VAL A 313 0.13 -16.21 -10.67
C VAL A 313 -1.10 -16.86 -11.28
N ALA A 314 -1.80 -17.64 -10.45
CA ALA A 314 -2.95 -18.40 -10.88
C ALA A 314 -4.24 -17.58 -10.89
N ALA A 315 -5.32 -18.18 -11.40
CA ALA A 315 -6.64 -17.57 -11.46
C ALA A 315 -7.19 -17.16 -10.07
N GLU A 316 -6.79 -17.89 -9.01
CA GLU A 316 -7.07 -17.55 -7.60
C GLU A 316 -6.43 -16.24 -7.16
N VAL A 317 -5.34 -15.84 -7.81
CA VAL A 317 -4.67 -14.56 -7.55
C VAL A 317 -5.32 -13.42 -8.31
N LEU A 318 -5.61 -13.68 -9.57
CA LEU A 318 -6.13 -12.69 -10.51
C LEU A 318 -7.59 -12.31 -10.24
N ALA A 319 -8.40 -13.23 -9.66
CA ALA A 319 -9.79 -12.95 -9.29
C ALA A 319 -9.95 -11.90 -8.17
N PRO A 320 -9.38 -12.07 -6.97
CA PRO A 320 -9.43 -11.01 -5.96
C PRO A 320 -8.68 -9.75 -6.41
N LEU A 321 -7.61 -9.90 -7.20
CA LEU A 321 -6.87 -8.75 -7.75
C LEU A 321 -7.79 -7.89 -8.62
N GLY A 322 -8.52 -8.49 -9.56
CA GLY A 322 -9.42 -7.77 -10.45
C GLY A 322 -10.45 -6.93 -9.67
N VAL A 323 -11.04 -7.48 -8.61
CA VAL A 323 -11.98 -6.71 -7.77
C VAL A 323 -11.29 -5.57 -7.04
N ALA A 324 -10.10 -5.80 -6.47
CA ALA A 324 -9.34 -4.75 -5.78
C ALA A 324 -8.97 -3.60 -6.73
N LEU A 325 -8.54 -3.92 -7.95
CA LEU A 325 -8.21 -2.92 -8.97
C LEU A 325 -9.44 -2.15 -9.45
N LEU A 326 -10.58 -2.84 -9.64
CA LEU A 326 -11.87 -2.19 -9.97
C LEU A 326 -12.27 -1.18 -8.89
N ARG A 327 -12.12 -1.54 -7.61
CA ARG A 327 -12.43 -0.63 -6.50
C ARG A 327 -11.48 0.55 -6.43
N GLN A 328 -10.20 0.34 -6.72
CA GLN A 328 -9.25 1.43 -6.79
C GLN A 328 -9.59 2.40 -7.92
N ASP A 329 -9.99 1.90 -9.10
CA ASP A 329 -10.40 2.75 -10.23
C ASP A 329 -11.64 3.59 -9.88
N ASP A 330 -12.66 2.97 -9.27
CA ASP A 330 -13.83 3.70 -8.75
C ASP A 330 -13.42 4.83 -7.79
N PHE A 331 -12.48 4.55 -6.89
CA PHE A 331 -11.95 5.55 -5.95
C PHE A 331 -11.15 6.65 -6.66
N ALA A 332 -10.32 6.31 -7.65
CA ALA A 332 -9.52 7.27 -8.41
C ALA A 332 -10.41 8.29 -9.14
N ARG A 333 -11.50 7.82 -9.78
CA ARG A 333 -12.51 8.68 -10.40
C ARG A 333 -13.16 9.62 -9.40
N TYR A 334 -13.52 9.11 -8.22
CA TYR A 334 -14.08 9.94 -7.16
C TYR A 334 -13.08 10.99 -6.65
N ALA A 335 -11.84 10.59 -6.36
CA ALA A 335 -10.81 11.46 -5.81
C ALA A 335 -10.36 12.58 -6.78
N THR A 336 -10.63 12.41 -8.07
CA THR A 336 -10.32 13.38 -9.12
C THR A 336 -11.53 14.22 -9.57
N GLN A 337 -12.71 14.01 -8.95
CA GLN A 337 -13.86 14.88 -9.18
C GLN A 337 -13.54 16.31 -8.72
N PRO A 338 -13.98 17.34 -9.47
CA PRO A 338 -13.96 18.69 -8.95
C PRO A 338 -14.80 18.73 -7.66
N ASN A 339 -14.24 19.26 -6.58
CA ASN A 339 -15.04 19.56 -5.41
C ASN A 339 -16.12 20.56 -5.83
N ASP A 340 -17.41 20.19 -5.77
CA ASP A 340 -18.55 21.08 -6.03
C ASP A 340 -18.72 22.17 -4.94
N ALA A 341 -17.61 22.69 -4.42
CA ALA A 341 -17.55 23.80 -3.49
C ALA A 341 -16.38 24.73 -3.90
N ALA A 342 -16.68 25.61 -4.85
CA ALA A 342 -15.96 26.86 -5.05
C ALA A 342 -16.93 28.01 -4.76
#